data_AF-A0A1I4NZ94-F1
#
_entry.id   AF-A0A1I4NZ94-F1
#
_cell.length_a   1.000
_cell.length_b   1.000
_cell.length_c   1.000
_cell.angle_alpha   90.00
_cell.angle_beta   90.00
_cell.angle_gamma   90.00
#
_symmetry.space_group_name_H-M   'P 1'
#
loop_
_entity.id
_entity.type
_entity.pdbx_description
1 polymer ?
#
loop_
_entity_poly.entity_id
_entity_poly.type
_entity_poly.pdbx_seq_one_letter_code
_entity_poly.pdbx_strand_id
1 'polypeptide(L)'
;MTDSLHFSLHLQSYFLYCKKAVINSQEFIQFFSKVEVLEFKMAIIRKYEVGFSQSFGHRFKLSAVYSLENILNQIHYDDKELDRCDYLLMEALPY
;
A
#
# COMPACT_ATOMS: atom_id res chain seq x y z
N MET A 1 -10.20 0.21 -1.06
CA MET A 1 -8.76 0.00 -1.25
C MET A 1 -8.08 1.31 -0.92
N THR A 2 -7.35 1.35 0.18
CA THR A 2 -6.63 2.53 0.71
C THR A 2 -5.16 2.39 0.37
N ASP A 3 -4.51 3.44 -0.07
CA ASP A 3 -3.05 3.53 -0.18
C ASP A 3 -2.43 4.08 1.11
N SER A 4 -1.16 3.75 1.32
CA SER A 4 -0.37 4.20 2.46
C SER A 4 1.01 4.61 1.97
N LEU A 5 1.52 5.70 2.54
CA LEU A 5 2.86 6.23 2.29
C LEU A 5 3.82 5.98 3.46
N HIS A 6 3.36 5.34 4.53
CA HIS A 6 4.11 5.23 5.79
C HIS A 6 5.49 4.55 5.67
N PHE A 7 5.68 3.69 4.67
CA PHE A 7 6.97 3.03 4.40
C PHE A 7 7.44 3.24 2.95
N SER A 8 6.51 3.16 2.00
CA SER A 8 6.63 3.46 0.57
C SER A 8 5.20 3.49 0.02
N LEU A 9 4.95 4.03 -1.18
CA LEU A 9 3.60 3.94 -1.77
C LEU A 9 3.18 2.46 -1.92
N HIS A 10 2.17 2.04 -1.16
CA HIS A 10 1.60 0.69 -1.23
C HIS A 10 0.10 0.71 -1.01
N LEU A 11 -0.59 -0.28 -1.58
CA LEU A 11 -2.02 -0.49 -1.40
C LEU A 11 -2.26 -1.38 -0.18
N GLN A 12 -2.92 -0.83 0.83
CA GLN A 12 -3.32 -1.51 2.04
C GLN A 12 -4.77 -2.03 1.87
N SER A 13 -5.03 -3.28 2.29
CA SER A 13 -6.24 -4.11 2.13
C SER A 13 -6.27 -5.02 0.88
N TYR A 14 -6.38 -6.34 1.12
CA TYR A 14 -6.37 -7.45 0.15
C TYR A 14 -7.55 -7.52 -0.83
N PHE A 15 -8.40 -6.49 -0.92
CA PHE A 15 -9.40 -6.44 -1.99
C PHE A 15 -8.72 -5.97 -3.29
N LEU A 16 -7.98 -6.90 -3.88
CA LEU A 16 -7.20 -6.72 -5.09
C LEU A 16 -8.07 -7.02 -6.31
N TYR A 17 -8.25 -6.03 -7.19
CA TYR A 17 -8.84 -6.25 -8.50
C TYR A 17 -7.75 -6.34 -9.57
N CYS A 18 -7.63 -7.50 -10.21
CA CYS A 18 -6.73 -7.71 -11.33
C CYS A 18 -7.52 -7.86 -12.64
N LYS A 19 -7.14 -7.10 -13.67
CA LYS A 19 -7.64 -7.34 -15.04
C LYS A 19 -7.14 -8.70 -15.53
N LYS A 20 -7.89 -9.33 -16.44
CA LYS A 20 -7.54 -10.64 -17.03
C LYS A 20 -6.09 -10.73 -17.55
N ALA A 21 -5.60 -9.66 -18.16
CA ALA A 21 -4.22 -9.58 -18.65
C ALA A 21 -3.16 -9.69 -17.54
N VAL A 22 -3.46 -9.20 -16.34
CA VAL A 22 -2.58 -9.34 -15.16
C VAL A 22 -2.60 -10.78 -14.67
N ILE A 23 -3.78 -11.40 -14.53
CA ILE A 23 -3.91 -12.78 -14.04
C ILE A 23 -3.18 -13.78 -14.96
N ASN A 24 -3.23 -13.55 -16.27
CA ASN A 24 -2.58 -14.40 -17.27
C ASN A 24 -1.08 -14.06 -17.48
N SER A 25 -0.52 -13.14 -16.71
CA SER A 25 0.88 -12.72 -16.86
C SER A 25 1.84 -13.67 -16.17
N GLN A 26 3.08 -13.71 -16.65
CA GLN A 26 4.12 -14.51 -16.03
C GLN A 26 4.47 -14.00 -14.63
N GLU A 27 4.43 -12.68 -14.44
CA GLU A 27 4.63 -12.01 -13.16
C GLU A 27 3.64 -12.50 -12.10
N PHE A 28 2.37 -12.66 -12.48
CA PHE A 28 1.32 -13.16 -11.60
C PHE A 28 1.59 -14.60 -11.16
N ILE A 29 1.88 -15.48 -12.12
CA ILE A 29 2.21 -16.88 -11.83
C ILE A 29 3.45 -16.96 -10.93
N GLN A 30 4.51 -16.23 -11.26
CA GLN A 30 5.76 -16.25 -10.49
C GLN A 30 5.58 -15.69 -9.07
N PHE A 31 4.80 -14.61 -8.91
CA PHE A 31 4.54 -14.02 -7.61
C PHE A 31 3.79 -14.99 -6.70
N PHE A 32 2.66 -15.52 -7.18
CA PHE A 32 1.81 -16.40 -6.37
C PHE A 32 2.44 -17.78 -6.14
N SER A 33 3.31 -18.27 -7.02
CA SER A 33 4.05 -19.52 -6.81
C SER A 33 5.01 -19.50 -5.60
N LYS A 34 5.36 -18.30 -5.12
CA LYS A 34 6.32 -18.08 -4.01
C LYS A 34 5.63 -17.58 -2.73
N VAL A 35 4.31 -17.61 -2.68
CA VAL A 35 3.55 -17.20 -1.50
C VAL A 35 3.67 -18.27 -0.41
N GLU A 36 4.05 -17.81 0.77
CA GLU A 36 4.19 -18.60 2.00
C GLU A 36 3.44 -17.94 3.15
N VAL A 37 3.13 -18.70 4.19
CA VAL A 37 2.54 -18.14 5.41
C VAL A 37 3.64 -17.41 6.18
N LEU A 38 3.38 -16.14 6.51
CA LEU A 38 4.28 -15.31 7.30
C LEU A 38 3.60 -14.97 8.62
N GLU A 39 4.35 -15.07 9.72
CA GLU A 39 3.83 -14.81 11.07
C GLU A 39 3.86 -13.31 11.45
N PHE A 40 4.74 -12.54 10.80
CA PHE A 40 4.98 -11.14 11.15
C PHE A 40 4.30 -10.18 10.17
N LYS A 41 3.47 -9.27 10.71
CA LYS A 41 2.71 -8.29 9.93
C LYS A 41 3.58 -7.44 8.99
N MET A 42 4.76 -6.98 9.42
CA MET A 42 5.61 -6.18 8.51
C MET A 42 6.22 -7.02 7.39
N ALA A 43 6.46 -8.32 7.63
CA ALA A 43 6.92 -9.22 6.57
C ALA A 43 5.82 -9.38 5.51
N ILE A 44 4.55 -9.49 5.96
CA ILE A 44 3.38 -9.51 5.09
C ILE A 44 3.28 -8.23 4.24
N ILE A 45 3.34 -7.05 4.86
CA ILE A 45 3.25 -5.76 4.15
C ILE A 45 4.38 -5.63 3.12
N ARG A 46 5.63 -5.89 3.54
CA ARG A 46 6.79 -5.75 2.66
C ARG A 46 6.76 -6.76 1.51
N LYS A 47 6.51 -8.04 1.80
CA LYS A 47 6.58 -9.10 0.79
C LYS A 47 5.36 -9.09 -0.13
N TYR A 48 4.17 -8.84 0.41
CA TYR A 48 2.93 -9.02 -0.33
C TYR A 48 2.23 -7.74 -0.75
N GLU A 49 2.30 -6.64 0.01
CA GLU A 49 1.65 -5.39 -0.41
C GLU A 49 2.60 -4.55 -1.29
N VAL A 50 3.79 -4.27 -0.76
CA VAL A 50 4.85 -3.54 -1.48
C VAL A 50 5.41 -4.41 -2.62
N GLY A 51 5.78 -5.65 -2.32
CA GLY A 51 6.37 -6.57 -3.30
C GLY A 51 5.45 -6.87 -4.47
N PHE A 52 4.13 -6.98 -4.23
CA PHE A 52 3.16 -7.11 -5.32
C PHE A 52 3.20 -5.85 -6.19
N SER A 53 2.98 -4.67 -5.61
CA SER A 53 2.96 -3.40 -6.36
C SER A 53 4.24 -3.22 -7.20
N GLN A 54 5.42 -3.49 -6.64
CA GLN A 54 6.69 -3.40 -7.38
C GLN A 54 6.80 -4.41 -8.53
N SER A 55 6.34 -5.65 -8.32
CA SER A 55 6.42 -6.72 -9.32
C SER A 55 5.60 -6.42 -10.57
N PHE A 56 4.50 -5.65 -10.46
CA PHE A 56 3.64 -5.32 -11.61
C PHE A 56 3.81 -3.89 -12.13
N GLY A 57 4.33 -2.96 -11.31
CA GLY A 57 4.35 -1.52 -11.63
C GLY A 57 5.14 -1.12 -12.86
N HIS A 58 6.06 -1.97 -13.33
CA HIS A 58 6.84 -1.72 -14.54
C HIS A 58 6.07 -2.00 -15.85
N ARG A 59 5.04 -2.87 -15.81
CA ARG A 59 4.26 -3.29 -16.99
C ARG A 59 2.78 -2.98 -16.90
N PHE A 60 2.23 -2.88 -15.70
CA PHE A 60 0.82 -2.68 -15.46
C PHE A 60 0.60 -1.41 -14.64
N LYS A 61 -0.47 -0.67 -15.00
CA LYS A 61 -0.89 0.48 -14.21
C LYS A 61 -1.48 0.02 -12.88
N LEU A 62 -1.01 0.63 -11.81
CA LEU A 62 -1.51 0.46 -10.46
C LEU A 62 -2.34 1.69 -10.07
N SER A 63 -3.44 1.49 -9.35
CA SER A 63 -4.30 2.59 -8.89
C SER A 63 -5.10 2.17 -7.67
N ALA A 64 -5.27 3.07 -6.71
CA ALA A 64 -6.22 2.93 -5.62
C ALA A 64 -7.63 3.32 -6.07
N VAL A 65 -8.66 2.59 -5.63
CA VAL A 65 -10.06 3.00 -5.82
C VAL A 65 -10.37 4.24 -4.98
N TYR A 66 -9.80 4.30 -3.77
CA TYR A 66 -9.83 5.46 -2.90
C TYR A 66 -8.37 5.80 -2.56
N SER A 67 -7.74 6.67 -3.35
CA SER A 67 -6.41 7.18 -2.99
C SER A 67 -6.53 8.22 -1.88
N LEU A 68 -5.54 8.25 -1.01
CA LEU A 68 -5.37 9.22 0.06
C LEU A 68 -5.29 10.62 -0.55
N GLU A 69 -4.59 10.77 -1.67
CA GLU A 69 -4.58 12.02 -2.44
C GLU A 69 -5.99 12.47 -2.81
N ASN A 70 -6.84 11.58 -3.34
CA ASN A 70 -8.21 11.92 -3.69
C ASN A 70 -9.05 12.27 -2.46
N ILE A 71 -8.83 11.57 -1.35
CA ILE A 71 -9.51 11.84 -0.08
C ILE A 71 -9.08 13.21 0.47
N LEU A 72 -7.78 13.49 0.53
CA LEU A 72 -7.22 14.76 1.01
C LEU A 72 -7.65 15.94 0.14
N ASN A 73 -7.75 15.76 -1.19
CA ASN A 73 -8.24 16.82 -2.08
C ASN A 73 -9.75 17.10 -1.91
N GLN A 74 -10.53 16.13 -1.42
CA GLN A 74 -11.97 16.30 -1.17
C GLN A 74 -12.26 16.91 0.21
N ILE A 75 -11.38 16.68 1.17
CA ILE A 75 -11.46 17.26 2.51
C ILE A 75 -10.64 18.55 2.45
N HIS A 76 -11.27 19.72 2.24
CA HIS A 76 -10.59 21.01 2.45
C HIS A 76 -9.94 20.98 3.85
N TYR A 77 -8.62 20.76 3.89
CA TYR A 77 -7.87 20.61 5.13
C TYR A 77 -7.71 22.00 5.72
N ASP A 78 -8.49 22.32 6.75
CA ASP A 78 -8.28 23.52 7.56
C ASP A 78 -6.97 23.33 8.32
N ASP A 79 -6.00 24.20 8.06
CA ASP A 79 -4.55 24.03 8.23
C ASP A 79 -4.07 23.98 9.70
N LYS A 80 -4.92 23.57 10.65
CA LYS A 80 -4.69 23.75 12.10
C LYS A 80 -4.36 22.50 12.91
N GLU A 81 -4.44 21.30 12.34
CA GLU A 81 -4.33 20.05 13.14
C GLU A 81 -3.12 19.16 12.77
N LEU A 82 -2.28 19.54 11.80
CA LEU A 82 -1.08 18.76 11.43
C LEU A 82 0.09 18.96 12.41
N ASP A 83 0.14 20.10 13.09
CA ASP A 83 1.20 20.41 14.08
C ASP A 83 1.07 19.61 15.39
N ARG A 84 -0.01 18.81 15.54
CA ARG A 84 -0.29 18.05 16.77
C ARG A 84 0.01 16.55 16.62
N CYS A 85 -0.11 16.01 15.41
CA CYS A 85 0.13 14.59 15.15
C CYS A 85 1.61 14.23 15.04
N ASP A 86 2.46 15.14 14.56
CA ASP A 86 3.92 14.90 14.51
C ASP A 86 4.53 14.87 15.93
N TYR A 87 4.03 15.69 16.86
CA TYR A 87 4.45 15.63 18.27
C TYR A 87 4.01 14.32 18.95
N LEU A 88 2.81 13.82 18.65
CA LEU A 88 2.31 12.56 19.23
C LEU A 88 3.03 11.32 18.66
N LEU A 89 3.50 11.36 17.41
CA LEU A 89 4.30 10.27 16.83
C LEU A 89 5.75 10.27 17.33
N MET A 90 6.33 11.43 17.67
CA MET A 90 7.65 11.50 18.29
C MET A 90 7.66 11.05 19.75
N GLU A 91 6.57 11.22 20.52
CA GLU A 91 6.50 10.75 21.92
C GLU A 91 6.18 9.24 22.05
N ALA A 92 5.72 8.57 20.99
CA ALA A 92 5.27 7.18 21.04
C ALA A 92 6.36 6.13 20.72
N LEU A 93 7.60 6.54 20.46
CA LEU A 93 8.73 5.61 20.24
C LEU A 93 9.71 5.68 21.42
N PRO A 94 9.76 4.66 22.30
CA PRO A 94 10.87 4.53 23.24
C PRO A 94 12.12 4.06 22.47
N TYR A 95 13.26 4.66 22.79
CA TYR A 95 14.60 4.20 22.40
C TYR A 95 14.85 2.75 22.82
#